data_AF-A0A8T4IEE4-F1
#
_entry.id   AF-A0A8T4IEE4-F1
#
_cell.length_a   1.000
_cell.length_b   1.000
_cell.length_c   1.000
_cell.angle_alpha   90.00
_cell.angle_beta   90.00
_cell.angle_gamma   90.00
#
_symmetry.space_group_name_H-M   'P 1'
#
loop_
_entity.id
_entity.type
_entity.pdbx_description
1 polymer ?
#
loop_
_entity_poly.entity_id
_entity_poly.type
_entity_poly.pdbx_seq_one_letter_code
_entity_poly.pdbx_strand_id
1 'polypeptide(L)'
;MARWMLPLAAIGAVLPLTPAPALAQSAVQNGVLIIYGNDKCPTDSNGNEIVVCARRPETERYRIPKELRDLKIAPENRSWAVKQEQVLDTGKTGIGSCSAVGPGGGIGCSQQTIARGSQEAKERQHDAENLPLPK
;
A
#
# COMPACT_ATOMS: atom_id res chain seq x y z
N MET A 1 -18.54 -39.59 -50.85
CA MET A 1 -19.89 -38.98 -50.85
C MET A 1 -20.21 -38.70 -49.39
N ALA A 2 -20.42 -37.48 -48.86
CA ALA A 2 -20.71 -36.19 -49.46
C ALA A 2 -20.06 -35.07 -48.62
N ARG A 3 -19.84 -33.95 -49.32
CA ARG A 3 -19.17 -32.71 -48.94
C ARG A 3 -20.23 -31.67 -48.56
N TRP A 4 -20.15 -31.06 -47.38
CA TRP A 4 -20.91 -29.87 -46.96
C TRP A 4 -19.95 -29.07 -46.05
N MET A 5 -19.17 -28.08 -46.51
CA MET A 5 -19.49 -26.70 -46.96
C MET A 5 -20.42 -25.91 -46.01
N LEU A 6 -19.82 -24.87 -45.40
CA LEU A 6 -20.31 -23.86 -44.43
C LEU A 6 -21.55 -23.05 -44.88
N PRO A 7 -22.15 -22.27 -43.95
CA PRO A 7 -22.00 -20.82 -44.11
C PRO A 7 -21.65 -20.02 -42.84
N LEU A 8 -20.90 -18.94 -43.09
CA LEU A 8 -20.64 -17.77 -42.24
C LEU A 8 -21.91 -17.21 -41.59
N ALA A 9 -21.84 -16.84 -40.30
CA ALA A 9 -22.76 -15.90 -39.68
C ALA A 9 -22.00 -14.93 -38.73
N ALA A 10 -21.88 -13.69 -39.21
CA ALA A 10 -21.59 -12.42 -38.54
C ALA A 10 -21.15 -12.43 -37.06
N ILE A 11 -19.85 -12.18 -36.84
CA ILE A 11 -19.34 -11.67 -35.55
C ILE A 11 -19.71 -10.18 -35.49
N GLY A 12 -20.61 -9.85 -34.57
CA GLY A 12 -21.10 -8.49 -34.32
C GLY A 12 -19.97 -7.52 -33.94
N ALA A 13 -20.13 -6.27 -34.37
CA ALA A 13 -19.19 -5.18 -34.18
C ALA A 13 -18.79 -4.98 -32.71
N VAL A 14 -17.49 -5.12 -32.43
CA VAL A 14 -16.90 -4.70 -31.16
C VAL A 14 -16.70 -3.18 -31.23
N LEU A 15 -17.54 -2.43 -30.53
CA LEU A 15 -17.32 -1.01 -30.26
C LEU A 15 -16.03 -0.85 -29.45
N PRO A 16 -15.03 -0.06 -29.92
CA PRO A 16 -13.87 0.24 -29.11
C PRO A 16 -14.29 1.19 -27.98
N LEU A 17 -14.37 0.69 -26.75
CA LEU A 17 -14.30 1.54 -25.56
C LEU A 17 -12.89 2.14 -25.55
N THR A 18 -12.76 3.39 -25.99
CA THR A 18 -11.53 4.15 -25.79
C THR A 18 -11.48 4.58 -24.32
N PRO A 19 -10.49 4.14 -23.53
CA PRO A 19 -10.29 4.73 -22.21
C PRO A 19 -9.87 6.19 -22.43
N ALA A 20 -10.62 7.13 -21.84
CA ALA A 20 -10.28 8.55 -21.80
C ALA A 20 -9.68 8.90 -20.42
N PRO A 21 -8.39 8.56 -20.16
CA PRO A 21 -7.78 8.76 -18.86
C PRO A 21 -7.72 10.24 -18.45
N ALA A 22 -7.74 11.17 -19.41
CA ALA A 22 -7.64 12.61 -19.17
C ALA A 22 -8.82 13.17 -18.34
N LEU A 23 -10.04 12.64 -18.51
CA LEU A 23 -11.21 13.11 -17.77
C LEU A 23 -11.22 12.63 -16.31
N ALA A 24 -10.51 11.54 -15.99
CA ALA A 24 -10.42 11.02 -14.63
C ALA A 24 -9.49 11.87 -13.74
N GLN A 25 -8.54 12.60 -14.32
CA GLN A 25 -7.59 13.43 -13.57
C GLN A 25 -8.20 14.74 -13.04
N SER A 26 -9.32 15.17 -13.63
CA SER A 26 -10.09 16.35 -13.25
C SER A 26 -11.31 16.03 -12.38
N ALA A 27 -11.50 14.77 -11.99
CA ALA A 27 -12.60 14.39 -11.13
C ALA A 27 -12.35 14.90 -9.70
N VAL A 28 -13.26 15.73 -9.21
CA VAL A 28 -13.25 16.22 -7.82
C VAL A 28 -13.42 15.01 -6.88
N GLN A 29 -12.43 14.79 -6.02
CA GLN A 29 -12.51 13.76 -4.97
C GLN A 29 -12.86 14.46 -3.65
N ASN A 30 -13.99 14.10 -3.04
CA ASN A 30 -14.45 14.68 -1.77
C ASN A 30 -14.54 16.22 -1.75
N GLY A 31 -14.94 16.85 -2.86
CA GLY A 31 -15.09 18.31 -2.95
C GLY A 31 -13.79 19.10 -3.09
N VAL A 32 -12.62 18.43 -3.15
CA VAL A 32 -11.31 19.09 -3.29
C VAL A 32 -10.62 18.60 -4.56
N LEU A 33 -10.16 19.54 -5.38
CA LEU A 33 -9.35 19.25 -6.57
C LEU A 33 -7.86 19.38 -6.25
N ILE A 34 -7.07 18.35 -6.54
CA ILE A 34 -5.62 18.41 -6.36
C ILE A 34 -4.97 18.95 -7.63
N ILE A 35 -4.33 20.13 -7.54
CA ILE A 35 -3.60 20.76 -8.64
C ILE A 35 -2.08 20.62 -8.43
N TYR A 36 -1.33 20.46 -9.53
CA TYR A 36 0.11 20.26 -9.47
C TYR A 36 0.86 21.48 -10.01
N GLY A 37 1.97 21.85 -9.36
CA GLY A 37 2.89 22.87 -9.86
C GLY A 37 2.20 24.22 -10.08
N ASN A 38 2.10 24.65 -11.34
CA ASN A 38 1.47 25.92 -11.74
C ASN A 38 0.12 25.81 -12.44
N ASP A 39 -0.52 24.64 -12.37
CA ASP A 39 -1.83 24.41 -12.96
C ASP A 39 -2.87 25.37 -12.35
N LYS A 40 -3.75 25.91 -13.21
CA LYS A 40 -4.84 26.79 -12.76
C LYS A 40 -5.95 25.95 -12.15
N CYS A 41 -6.48 26.41 -11.01
CA CYS A 41 -7.72 25.85 -10.46
C CYS A 41 -8.85 26.21 -11.44
N PRO A 42 -9.49 25.24 -12.09
CA PRO A 42 -10.60 25.52 -13.00
C PRO A 42 -11.77 26.10 -12.19
N THR A 43 -12.30 27.21 -12.66
CA THR A 43 -13.54 27.82 -12.16
C THR A 43 -14.51 27.94 -13.32
N ASP A 44 -15.81 27.84 -13.04
CA ASP A 44 -16.83 28.26 -13.99
C ASP A 44 -16.65 29.76 -14.29
N SER A 45 -16.76 30.15 -15.57
CA SER A 45 -16.60 31.53 -16.02
C SER A 45 -17.73 32.47 -15.56
N ASN A 46 -18.83 31.92 -15.06
CA ASN A 46 -20.02 32.65 -14.62
C ASN A 46 -20.05 32.89 -13.10
N GLY A 47 -19.04 32.41 -12.35
CA GLY A 47 -18.92 32.57 -10.89
C GLY A 47 -19.91 31.77 -10.05
N ASN A 48 -20.58 30.76 -10.62
CA ASN A 48 -21.64 30.01 -9.94
C ASN A 48 -21.13 28.82 -9.12
N GLU A 49 -19.84 28.48 -9.22
CA GLU A 49 -19.23 27.32 -8.56
C GLU A 49 -17.92 27.69 -7.86
N ILE A 50 -17.82 27.39 -6.55
CA ILE A 50 -16.61 27.56 -5.76
C ILE A 50 -15.84 26.24 -5.76
N VAL A 51 -14.73 26.20 -6.49
CA VAL A 51 -13.82 25.03 -6.52
C VAL A 51 -12.69 25.23 -5.51
N VAL A 52 -12.60 24.36 -4.51
CA VAL A 52 -11.51 24.37 -3.53
C VAL A 52 -10.36 23.51 -4.04
N CYS A 53 -9.25 24.14 -4.41
CA CYS A 53 -8.06 23.44 -4.90
C CYS A 53 -6.97 23.33 -3.83
N ALA A 54 -6.45 22.12 -3.61
CA ALA A 54 -5.25 21.91 -2.81
C ALA A 54 -4.03 21.76 -3.75
N ARG A 55 -2.98 22.53 -3.50
CA ARG A 55 -1.79 22.61 -4.37
C ARG A 55 -0.68 21.68 -3.89
N ARG A 56 -0.19 20.83 -4.79
CA ARG A 56 0.97 19.94 -4.57
C ARG A 56 2.11 20.33 -5.52
N PRO A 57 3.39 20.12 -5.15
CA PRO A 57 4.51 20.44 -6.03
C PRO A 57 4.53 19.50 -7.25
N GLU A 58 5.08 19.96 -8.37
CA GLU A 58 5.10 19.20 -9.64
C GLU A 58 5.81 17.84 -9.51
N THR A 59 6.84 17.77 -8.67
CA THR A 59 7.59 16.54 -8.38
C THR A 59 6.75 15.43 -7.74
N GLU A 60 5.58 15.75 -7.20
CA GLU A 60 4.64 14.81 -6.59
C GLU A 60 3.58 14.29 -7.59
N ARG A 61 3.58 14.76 -8.86
CA ARG A 61 2.60 14.36 -9.88
C ARG A 61 2.64 12.86 -10.21
N TYR A 62 3.83 12.27 -10.19
CA TYR A 62 4.04 10.84 -10.50
C TYR A 62 4.63 10.05 -9.32
N ARG A 63 4.88 10.72 -8.18
CA ARG A 63 5.47 10.09 -6.99
C ARG A 63 4.34 9.58 -6.10
N ILE A 64 4.56 8.46 -5.40
CA ILE A 64 3.62 7.97 -4.37
C ILE A 64 3.32 9.12 -3.39
N PRO A 65 2.05 9.50 -3.15
CA PRO A 65 1.71 10.60 -2.26
C PRO A 65 2.33 10.44 -0.88
N LYS A 66 2.74 11.53 -0.23
CA LYS A 66 3.37 11.52 1.11
C LYS A 66 2.59 10.71 2.14
N GLU A 67 1.26 10.80 2.13
CA GLU A 67 0.40 10.05 3.06
C GLU A 67 0.52 8.53 2.89
N LEU A 68 0.88 8.05 1.69
CA LEU A 68 1.07 6.62 1.39
C LEU A 68 2.55 6.19 1.49
N ARG A 69 3.46 7.11 1.81
CA ARG A 69 4.89 6.76 1.97
C ARG A 69 5.18 6.13 3.32
N ASP A 70 4.38 6.44 4.32
CA ASP A 70 4.51 5.85 5.66
C ASP A 70 3.88 4.46 5.68
N LEU A 71 4.51 3.55 4.94
CA LEU A 71 4.09 2.16 4.91
C LEU A 71 4.57 1.52 6.21
N LYS A 72 3.64 1.26 7.13
CA LYS A 72 3.88 0.27 8.18
C LYS A 72 4.36 -0.99 7.49
N ILE A 73 5.60 -1.41 7.77
CA ILE A 73 6.18 -2.61 7.16
C ILE A 73 5.39 -3.80 7.71
N ALA A 74 4.35 -4.17 6.97
CA ALA A 74 3.59 -5.36 7.25
C ALA A 74 4.56 -6.56 7.19
N PRO A 75 4.33 -7.63 7.98
CA PRO A 75 5.21 -8.80 8.02
C PRO A 75 5.60 -9.33 6.62
N GLU A 76 4.67 -9.27 5.67
CA GLU A 76 4.83 -9.63 4.27
C GLU A 76 5.84 -8.75 3.50
N ASN A 77 5.97 -7.48 3.87
CA ASN A 77 6.85 -6.50 3.21
C ASN A 77 8.23 -6.39 3.87
N ARG A 78 8.53 -7.20 4.90
CA ARG A 78 9.87 -7.26 5.49
C ARG A 78 10.89 -7.69 4.44
N SER A 79 12.10 -7.14 4.54
CA SER A 79 13.20 -7.49 3.64
C SER A 79 13.49 -8.99 3.72
N TRP A 80 13.95 -9.56 2.61
CA TRP A 80 14.34 -10.97 2.53
C TRP A 80 15.36 -11.35 3.61
N ALA A 81 16.32 -10.47 3.90
CA ALA A 81 17.35 -10.71 4.90
C ALA A 81 16.76 -10.96 6.30
N VAL A 82 15.76 -10.18 6.71
CA VAL A 82 15.08 -10.36 8.01
C VAL A 82 14.29 -11.66 8.03
N LYS A 83 13.65 -12.04 6.92
CA LYS A 83 12.93 -13.33 6.81
C LYS A 83 13.88 -14.52 6.90
N GLN A 84 15.04 -14.45 6.24
CA GLN A 84 16.08 -15.48 6.31
C GLN A 84 16.59 -15.67 7.75
N GLU A 85 16.82 -14.58 8.48
CA GLU A 85 17.26 -14.64 9.86
C GLU A 85 16.27 -15.41 10.75
N GLN A 86 14.96 -15.20 10.57
CA GLN A 86 13.93 -15.95 11.29
C GLN A 86 13.92 -17.46 10.96
N VAL A 87 14.15 -17.79 9.68
CA VAL A 87 14.25 -19.19 9.25
C VAL A 87 15.46 -19.87 9.90
N LEU A 88 16.61 -19.19 9.95
CA LEU A 88 17.81 -19.70 10.61
C LEU A 88 17.63 -19.85 12.13
N ASP A 89 16.88 -18.95 12.76
CA ASP A 89 16.64 -18.98 14.21
C ASP A 89 15.82 -20.19 14.67
N THR A 90 14.88 -20.66 13.83
CA THR A 90 13.99 -21.80 14.14
C THR A 90 14.76 -23.11 14.39
N GLY A 91 15.95 -23.27 13.80
CA GLY A 91 16.78 -24.47 13.96
C GLY A 91 17.93 -24.34 14.97
N LYS A 92 18.08 -23.18 15.64
CA LYS A 92 19.20 -22.94 16.55
C LYS A 92 19.03 -23.75 17.84
N THR A 93 20.14 -24.31 18.32
CA THR A 93 20.22 -25.07 19.56
C THR A 93 21.37 -24.56 20.42
N GLY A 94 21.32 -24.83 21.73
CA GLY A 94 22.31 -24.35 22.70
C GLY A 94 21.84 -23.16 23.53
N ILE A 95 22.76 -22.60 24.32
CA ILE A 95 22.46 -21.54 25.29
C ILE A 95 22.01 -20.27 24.55
N GLY A 96 20.87 -19.71 24.95
CA GLY A 96 20.29 -18.50 24.36
C GLY A 96 19.36 -18.74 23.17
N SER A 97 19.26 -19.98 22.67
CA SER A 97 18.21 -20.38 21.73
C SER A 97 16.96 -20.86 22.48
N CYS A 98 15.76 -20.55 21.99
CA CYS A 98 14.53 -21.11 22.53
C CYS A 98 14.31 -22.51 21.93
N SER A 99 15.03 -23.50 22.44
CA SER A 99 15.00 -24.87 21.94
C SER A 99 14.66 -25.88 23.04
N ALA A 100 14.00 -26.98 22.69
CA ALA A 100 13.70 -28.07 23.63
C ALA A 100 14.92 -28.97 23.93
N VAL A 101 16.03 -28.78 23.21
CA VAL A 101 17.23 -29.61 23.36
C VAL A 101 18.34 -28.90 24.14
N GLY A 102 18.86 -29.58 25.16
CA GLY A 102 20.03 -29.15 25.94
C GLY A 102 19.71 -28.20 27.12
N PRO A 103 20.64 -28.11 28.10
CA PRO A 103 20.50 -27.20 29.23
C PRO A 103 20.74 -25.76 28.77
N GLY A 104 19.67 -24.97 28.66
CA GLY A 104 19.75 -23.56 28.22
C GLY A 104 18.57 -23.08 27.39
N GLY A 105 17.73 -24.00 26.90
CA GLY A 105 16.52 -23.69 26.16
C GLY A 105 15.53 -22.80 26.89
N GLY A 106 15.31 -23.08 28.17
CA GLY A 106 14.42 -22.28 29.02
C GLY A 106 14.84 -20.81 29.12
N ILE A 107 16.14 -20.53 29.21
CA ILE A 107 16.68 -19.16 29.27
C ILE A 107 16.45 -18.44 27.93
N GLY A 108 16.69 -19.11 26.80
CA GLY A 108 16.43 -18.55 25.47
C GLY A 108 14.95 -18.19 25.26
N CYS A 109 14.04 -19.05 25.69
CA CYS A 109 12.60 -18.77 25.60
C CYS A 109 12.17 -17.60 26.49
N SER A 110 12.71 -17.48 27.71
CA SER A 110 12.45 -16.31 28.56
C SER A 110 12.90 -15.00 27.90
N GLN A 111 14.10 -14.97 27.30
CA GLN A 111 14.59 -13.80 26.58
C GLN A 111 13.73 -13.46 25.36
N GLN A 112 13.26 -14.47 24.63
CA GLN A 112 12.36 -14.28 23.49
C GLN A 112 11.02 -13.66 23.92
N THR A 113 10.44 -14.11 25.03
CA THR A 113 9.20 -13.52 25.57
C THR A 113 9.38 -12.06 25.95
N ILE A 114 10.50 -11.71 26.60
CA ILE A 114 10.83 -10.33 26.97
C ILE A 114 11.00 -9.46 25.72
N ALA A 115 11.74 -9.94 24.73
CA ALA A 115 11.94 -9.24 23.47
C ALA A 115 10.61 -8.99 22.76
N ARG A 116 9.73 -10.00 22.68
CA ARG A 116 8.39 -9.88 22.11
C ARG A 116 7.55 -8.84 22.84
N GLY A 117 7.51 -8.86 24.18
CA GLY A 117 6.77 -7.87 24.97
C GLY A 117 7.29 -6.44 24.76
N SER A 118 8.61 -6.27 24.59
CA SER A 118 9.20 -4.96 24.27
C SER A 118 8.83 -4.48 22.86
N GLN A 119 8.72 -5.39 21.89
CA GLN A 119 8.27 -5.07 20.53
C GLN A 119 6.80 -4.67 20.53
N GLU A 120 5.93 -5.45 21.17
CA GLU A 120 4.50 -5.13 21.32
C GLU A 120 4.30 -3.77 22.02
N ALA A 121 5.14 -3.42 23.00
CA ALA A 121 5.10 -2.10 23.63
C ALA A 121 5.46 -0.95 22.67
N LYS A 122 6.50 -1.13 21.85
CA LYS A 122 6.90 -0.16 20.82
C LYS A 122 5.84 0.00 19.74
N GLU A 123 5.23 -1.10 19.31
CA GLU A 123 4.13 -1.09 18.34
C GLU A 123 2.94 -0.30 18.88
N ARG A 124 2.56 -0.49 20.15
CA ARG A 124 1.50 0.33 20.79
C ARG A 124 1.85 1.82 20.85
N GLN A 125 3.12 2.17 21.11
CA GLN A 125 3.55 3.57 21.11
C GLN A 125 3.47 4.19 19.71
N HIS A 126 3.96 3.48 18.70
CA HIS A 126 3.87 3.91 17.30
C HIS A 126 2.42 4.05 16.84
N ASP A 127 1.54 3.13 17.21
CA ASP A 127 0.12 3.19 16.84
C ASP A 127 -0.62 4.31 17.59
N ALA A 128 -0.19 4.67 18.80
CA ALA A 128 -0.71 5.83 19.54
C ALA A 128 -0.26 7.18 18.94
N GLU A 129 0.98 7.27 18.45
CA GLU A 129 1.49 8.46 17.75
C GLU A 129 0.75 8.71 16.44
N ASN A 130 0.42 7.63 15.72
CA ASN A 130 -0.29 7.69 14.43
C ASN A 130 -1.82 7.71 14.57
N LEU A 131 -2.36 7.87 15.77
CA LEU A 131 -3.81 7.94 15.96
C LEU A 131 -4.32 9.29 15.46
N PRO A 132 -5.32 9.34 14.56
CA PRO A 132 -5.93 10.60 14.12
C PRO A 132 -6.70 11.19 15.30
N LEU A 133 -6.03 12.05 16.07
CA LEU A 133 -6.68 12.82 17.13
C LEU A 133 -7.63 13.83 16.46
N PRO A 134 -8.91 13.90 16.86
CA PRO A 134 -9.75 15.02 16.48
C PRO A 134 -9.12 16.28 17.07
N LYS A 135 -8.71 17.20 16.19
CA LYS A 135 -8.31 18.55 16.53
C LYS A 135 -9.53 19.44 16.71
#